data_AF-A0A948UY68-F1
#
_entry.id   AF-A0A948UY68-F1
#
_cell.length_a   1.000
_cell.length_b   1.000
_cell.length_c   1.000
_cell.angle_alpha   90.00
_cell.angle_beta   90.00
_cell.angle_gamma   90.00
#
_symmetry.space_group_name_H-M   'P 1'
#
loop_
_entity.id
_entity.type
_entity.pdbx_description
1 polymer ?
#
loop_
_entity_poly.entity_id
_entity_poly.type
_entity_poly.pdbx_seq_one_letter_code
_entity_poly.pdbx_strand_id
1 'polypeptide(L)' 'GFDGTSFVLGKHSGRHAVAKRAEALGHVLAGDHLNAAFSGFKARADQIGEIDDRELLAIVEAARPVRCYEEPAYAAVG' A
#
# COMPACT_ATOMS: atom_id res chain seq x y z
N GLY A 1 25.09 2.18 -10.19
CA GLY A 1 24.50 2.95 -9.09
C GLY A 1 23.02 2.71 -9.11
N PHE A 2 22.52 1.99 -8.11
CA PHE A 2 21.16 2.16 -7.61
C PHE A 2 21.27 2.00 -6.12
N ASP A 3 21.87 3.03 -5.56
CA ASP A 3 21.99 3.32 -4.16
C ASP A 3 20.59 3.21 -3.56
N GLY A 4 20.45 2.33 -2.56
CA GLY A 4 19.23 2.09 -1.79
C GLY A 4 18.79 3.35 -1.07
N THR A 5 18.29 4.29 -1.86
CA THR A 5 17.78 5.58 -1.43
C THR A 5 16.50 5.28 -0.69
N SER A 6 16.58 5.40 0.64
CA SER A 6 15.44 5.49 1.54
C SER A 6 14.41 6.43 0.92
N PHE A 7 13.36 5.86 0.34
CA PHE A 7 12.34 6.64 -0.32
C PHE A 7 11.34 7.05 0.74
N VAL A 8 11.35 8.33 1.06
CA VAL A 8 10.51 8.89 2.11
C VAL A 8 9.41 9.72 1.49
N LEU A 9 8.17 9.31 1.73
CA LEU A 9 6.98 10.07 1.37
C LEU A 9 6.52 10.86 2.60
N GLY A 10 6.61 12.18 2.53
CA GLY A 10 6.05 13.06 3.56
C GLY A 10 4.56 13.36 3.33
N LYS A 11 3.92 14.01 4.31
CA LYS A 11 2.50 14.43 4.29
C LYS A 11 2.05 15.23 3.05
N HIS A 12 2.97 15.86 2.33
CA HIS A 12 2.69 16.60 1.10
C HIS A 12 2.72 15.73 -0.17
N SER A 13 3.05 14.44 -0.05
CA SER A 13 3.06 13.52 -1.18
C SER A 13 1.65 13.32 -1.72
N GLY A 14 1.46 13.60 -3.01
CA GLY A 14 0.18 13.40 -3.68
C GLY A 14 -0.11 11.93 -3.99
N ARG A 15 -1.37 11.63 -4.35
CA ARG A 15 -1.82 10.28 -4.78
C ARG A 15 -0.94 9.67 -5.86
N HIS A 16 -0.49 10.45 -6.83
CA HIS A 16 0.38 9.97 -7.90
C HIS A 16 1.75 9.48 -7.39
N ALA A 17 2.32 10.12 -6.36
CA ALA A 17 3.59 9.70 -5.77
C ALA A 17 3.44 8.38 -5.00
N VAL A 18 2.34 8.26 -4.24
CA VAL A 18 1.98 7.03 -3.50
C VAL A 18 1.75 5.87 -4.47
N ALA A 19 0.94 6.09 -5.53
CA ALA A 19 0.66 5.07 -6.54
C ALA A 19 1.92 4.60 -7.26
N LYS A 20 2.75 5.54 -7.74
CA LYS A 20 4.01 5.24 -8.43
C LYS A 20 4.99 4.48 -7.53
N ARG A 21 5.04 4.80 -6.24
CA ARG A 21 5.91 4.08 -5.32
C ARG A 21 5.41 2.67 -5.04
N ALA A 22 4.12 2.52 -4.79
CA ALA A 22 3.51 1.20 -4.62
C ALA A 22 3.76 0.33 -5.87
N GLU A 23 3.62 0.90 -7.08
CA GLU A 23 3.89 0.23 -8.34
C GLU A 23 5.37 -0.20 -8.46
N ALA A 24 6.31 0.66 -8.06
CA ALA A 24 7.73 0.32 -8.01
C ALA A 24 8.06 -0.81 -7.00
N LEU A 25 7.21 -1.01 -6.00
CA LEU A 25 7.26 -2.11 -5.03
C LEU A 25 6.48 -3.36 -5.50
N GLY A 26 5.86 -3.32 -6.69
CA GLY A 26 5.09 -4.43 -7.25
C GLY A 26 3.60 -4.42 -6.93
N HIS A 27 3.08 -3.35 -6.34
CA HIS A 27 1.67 -3.20 -5.96
C HIS A 27 0.98 -2.13 -6.82
N VAL A 28 0.16 -2.56 -7.77
CA VAL A 28 -0.63 -1.63 -8.60
C VAL A 28 -1.86 -1.18 -7.83
N LEU A 29 -1.90 0.11 -7.49
CA LEU A 29 -3.02 0.74 -6.81
C LEU A 29 -3.91 1.49 -7.81
N ALA A 30 -5.18 1.11 -7.89
CA ALA A 30 -6.16 1.78 -8.75
C ALA A 30 -7.53 1.91 -8.06
N GLY A 31 -8.34 2.87 -8.52
CA GLY A 31 -9.73 3.06 -8.08
C GLY A 31 -9.86 3.16 -6.56
N ASP A 32 -10.76 2.35 -6.00
CA ASP A 32 -11.05 2.32 -4.56
C ASP A 32 -9.88 1.84 -3.71
N HIS A 33 -9.05 0.92 -4.22
CA HIS A 33 -7.86 0.45 -3.51
C HIS A 33 -6.83 1.57 -3.35
N LEU A 34 -6.60 2.36 -4.41
CA LEU A 34 -5.76 3.54 -4.31
C LEU A 34 -6.33 4.58 -3.34
N ASN A 35 -7.64 4.77 -3.33
CA ASN A 35 -8.28 5.75 -2.46
C ASN A 35 -8.19 5.33 -0.97
N ALA A 36 -8.41 4.05 -0.69
CA ALA A 36 -8.24 3.47 0.64
C ALA A 36 -6.78 3.54 1.12
N ALA A 37 -5.83 3.12 0.26
CA ALA A 37 -4.41 3.18 0.57
C ALA A 37 -3.94 4.64 0.79
N PHE A 38 -4.42 5.58 -0.02
CA PHE A 38 -4.08 7.00 0.15
C PHE A 38 -4.63 7.59 1.46
N SER A 39 -5.84 7.19 1.87
CA SER A 39 -6.40 7.60 3.15
C SER A 39 -5.56 7.09 4.33
N GLY A 40 -5.20 5.79 4.30
CA GLY A 40 -4.31 5.18 5.28
C GLY A 40 -2.92 5.83 5.30
N PHE A 41 -2.38 6.15 4.13
CA PHE A 41 -1.12 6.87 3.98
C PHE A 41 -1.14 8.22 4.69
N LYS A 42 -2.18 9.04 4.48
CA LYS A 42 -2.29 10.35 5.15
C LYS A 42 -2.39 10.20 6.66
N ALA A 43 -3.19 9.26 7.14
CA ALA A 43 -3.35 9.00 8.56
C ALA A 43 -2.02 8.58 9.21
N ARG A 44 -1.27 7.68 8.55
CA ARG A 44 0.02 7.22 9.04
C ARG A 44 1.07 8.33 8.99
N ALA A 45 1.11 9.10 7.90
CA ALA A 45 2.03 10.24 7.76
C ALA A 45 1.74 11.33 8.81
N ASP A 46 0.49 11.53 9.22
CA ASP A 46 0.17 12.44 10.33
C ASP A 46 0.65 11.92 11.69
N GLN A 47 0.79 10.61 11.88
CA GLN A 47 1.25 10.01 13.14
C GLN A 47 2.77 10.01 13.28
N ILE A 48 3.49 9.64 12.22
CA ILE A 48 4.96 9.43 12.27
C ILE A 48 5.74 10.42 11.41
N GLY A 49 5.06 11.30 10.67
CA GLY A 49 5.64 12.32 9.80
C GLY A 49 6.06 11.79 8.43
N GLU A 50 6.86 10.73 8.44
CA GLU A 50 7.53 10.18 7.26
C GLU A 50 7.12 8.73 7.01
N ILE A 51 6.79 8.40 5.77
CA ILE A 51 6.43 7.05 5.34
C ILE A 51 7.53 6.48 4.47
N ASP A 52 8.12 5.39 4.92
CA ASP A 52 9.05 4.58 4.12
C ASP A 52 8.31 3.48 3.34
N ASP A 53 9.04 2.67 2.60
CA ASP A 53 8.49 1.57 1.81
C ASP A 53 7.78 0.51 2.66
N ARG A 54 8.28 0.25 3.87
CA ARG A 54 7.71 -0.77 4.76
C ARG A 54 6.35 -0.32 5.26
N GLU A 55 6.25 0.94 5.67
CA GLU A 55 4.98 1.54 6.08
C GLU A 55 4.02 1.64 4.91
N LEU A 56 4.49 2.03 3.72
CA LEU A 56 3.66 2.05 2.51
C LEU A 56 3.10 0.66 2.20
N LEU A 57 3.92 -0.40 2.27
CA LEU A 57 3.47 -1.79 2.08
C LEU A 57 2.41 -2.19 3.10
N ALA A 58 2.62 -1.87 4.38
CA ALA A 58 1.65 -2.16 5.44
C ALA A 58 0.30 -1.48 5.18
N ILE A 59 0.32 -0.21 4.75
CA ILE A 59 -0.89 0.54 4.36
C ILE A 59 -1.57 -0.10 3.14
N VAL A 60 -0.80 -0.48 2.13
CA VAL A 60 -1.32 -1.08 0.89
C VAL A 60 -1.99 -2.42 1.17
N GLU A 61 -1.39 -3.24 2.03
CA GLU A 61 -1.94 -4.53 2.44
C GLU A 61 -3.21 -4.34 3.28
N ALA A 62 -3.21 -3.38 4.22
CA ALA A 62 -4.40 -3.05 5.00
C ALA A 62 -5.54 -2.47 4.15
N ALA A 63 -5.22 -1.81 3.03
CA ALA A 63 -6.18 -1.26 2.08
C ALA A 63 -6.72 -2.30 1.09
N ARG A 64 -6.15 -3.51 1.06
CA ARG A 64 -6.64 -4.59 0.19
C ARG A 64 -8.08 -4.91 0.60
N PRO A 65 -9.04 -4.94 -0.34
CA PRO A 65 -10.40 -5.32 -0.02
C PRO A 65 -10.39 -6.71 0.62
N VAL A 66 -11.08 -6.84 1.77
CA VAL A 66 -11.25 -8.13 2.44
C VAL A 66 -11.79 -9.10 1.41
N ARG A 67 -10.99 -10.10 1.05
CA ARG A 67 -11.52 -11.26 0.35
C ARG A 67 -12.33 -12.00 1.39
N CYS A 68 -13.64 -11.85 1.33
CA CYS A 68 -14.54 -12.70 2.11
C CYS A 68 -14.26 -14.14 1.68
N TYR A 69 -13.55 -14.87 2.53
CA TYR A 69 -13.11 -16.26 2.38
C TYR A 69 -12.55 -16.62 1.00
N GLU A 70 -11.23 -16.50 0.85
CA GLU A 70 -10.48 -17.44 0.04
C GLU A 70 -10.58 -18.82 0.71
N GLU A 71 -11.64 -19.56 0.37
CA GLU A 71 -11.81 -20.97 0.70
C GLU A 71 -10.50 -21.71 0.34
N PRO A 72 -9.74 -22.26 1.30
CA PRO A 72 -8.69 -23.20 0.93
C PRO A 72 -9.39 -24.40 0.30
N ALA A 73 -8.88 -24.84 -0.84
CA ALA A 73 -9.44 -25.87 -1.69
C ALA A 73 -9.46 -27.29 -1.05
N TYR A 74 -10.09 -27.46 0.12
CA TYR A 74 -10.27 -28.76 0.78
C TYR A 74 -11.68 -29.36 0.61
N ALA A 75 -12.60 -28.68 -0.07
CA ALA A 75 -13.98 -29.15 -0.27
C ALA A 75 -14.23 -29.89 -1.61
N ALA A 76 -13.21 -30.14 -2.43
CA ALA A 76 -13.35 -30.78 -3.76
C ALA A 76 -12.91 -32.26 -3.80
N VAL A 77 -12.73 -32.91 -2.65
CA VAL A 77 -12.51 -34.35 -2.52
C VAL A 77 -13.65 -34.95 -1.70
N GLY A 78 -14.73 -35.31 -2.40
CA GLY A 78 -15.90 -36.01 -1.87
C GLY A 78 -16.75 -36.54 -3.00
#